data_AF-A0A924R815-F1
#
_entry.id   AF-A0A924R815-F1
#
_cell.length_a   1.000
_cell.length_b   1.000
_cell.length_c   1.000
_cell.angle_alpha   90.00
_cell.angle_beta   90.00
_cell.angle_gamma   90.00
#
_symmetry.space_group_name_H-M   'P 1'
#
loop_
_entity.id
_entity.type
_entity.pdbx_description
1 polymer ?
#
loop_
_entity_poly.entity_id
_entity_poly.type
_entity_poly.pdbx_seq_one_letter_code
_entity_poly.pdbx_strand_id
1 'polypeptide(L)'
;MLRVKEFFLLLMVSVTLLFSCKKEYSFEGAVIDNSPAIYNFTGSPGLCTNVFVAGIFQAGISLNITNAVTFSVNVSKAGKYAVTTSLADGISFSGAGSFSKTGVQMVILTGSGVPAVSGSFNFTPTVNGCSFPVNVLAATSADSPDIYYEATIDGIHYKQTVTANNGYESGSTVAGFDDAIPGSNISPSVQPIAPNQTQMAIIKGVLHNYLSITNSTFKDFFTPGDYPWVIFGHEGVSLAWTDGNGINWSTYNIPGTQTESNFTIISSEDAPALTGYHIKVKAKFNCKLYDVNGNVKTLSNGVYVGYFGKI
;
A
#
# COMPACT_ATOMS: atom_id res chain seq x y z
N MET A 1 -6.35 83.85 -63.45
CA MET A 1 -7.19 82.82 -62.80
C MET A 1 -6.32 81.57 -62.65
N LEU A 2 -5.26 81.59 -61.83
CA LEU A 2 -5.25 81.65 -60.36
C LEU A 2 -6.24 80.66 -59.75
N ARG A 3 -5.69 79.74 -58.96
CA ARG A 3 -6.28 78.88 -57.91
C ARG A 3 -6.45 77.38 -58.24
N VAL A 4 -5.96 76.59 -57.28
CA VAL A 4 -6.37 75.21 -56.90
C VAL A 4 -5.83 74.00 -57.69
N LYS A 5 -4.63 74.05 -58.29
CA LYS A 5 -4.00 72.79 -58.78
C LYS A 5 -2.63 72.44 -58.18
N GLU A 6 -1.95 73.37 -57.54
CA GLU A 6 -0.62 73.10 -56.98
C GLU A 6 -0.59 72.80 -55.47
N PHE A 7 -1.69 73.02 -54.74
CA PHE A 7 -1.71 72.78 -53.29
C PHE A 7 -2.20 71.39 -52.87
N PHE A 8 -2.87 70.65 -53.79
CA PHE A 8 -3.41 69.32 -53.48
C PHE A 8 -2.46 68.17 -53.83
N LEU A 9 -1.46 68.42 -54.69
CA LEU A 9 -0.41 67.43 -54.99
C LEU A 9 0.74 67.45 -53.98
N LEU A 10 0.82 68.51 -53.15
CA LEU A 10 1.76 68.61 -52.03
C LEU A 10 1.27 67.88 -50.75
N LEU A 11 0.01 67.42 -50.71
CA LEU A 11 -0.49 66.57 -49.62
C LEU A 11 -0.30 65.06 -49.89
N MET A 12 0.03 64.68 -51.13
CA MET A 12 0.32 63.29 -51.52
C MET A 12 1.82 62.93 -51.43
N VAL A 13 2.61 63.74 -50.71
CA VAL A 13 4.04 63.48 -50.44
C VAL A 13 4.28 63.15 -48.96
N SER A 14 3.25 63.12 -48.11
CA SER A 14 3.41 62.95 -46.66
C SER A 14 2.93 61.59 -46.09
N VAL A 15 2.59 60.59 -46.92
CA VAL A 15 1.94 59.34 -46.44
C VAL A 15 2.69 58.04 -46.80
N THR A 16 3.92 58.07 -47.31
CA THR A 16 4.62 56.82 -47.72
C THR A 16 6.11 56.73 -47.33
N LEU A 17 6.51 57.26 -46.17
CA LEU A 17 7.85 57.03 -45.59
C LEU A 17 7.83 56.81 -44.06
N LEU A 18 6.92 55.95 -43.59
CA LEU A 18 7.04 55.35 -42.25
C LEU A 18 7.13 53.82 -42.37
N PHE A 19 8.09 53.33 -43.16
CA PHE A 19 8.71 52.05 -42.83
C PHE A 19 9.60 52.28 -41.61
N SER A 20 8.97 52.31 -40.44
CA SER A 20 9.66 51.96 -39.21
C SER A 20 10.25 50.57 -39.45
N CYS A 21 11.55 50.47 -39.68
CA CYS A 21 12.27 49.26 -39.31
C CYS A 21 12.10 49.11 -37.80
N LYS A 22 11.01 48.46 -37.37
CA LYS A 22 11.03 47.86 -36.04
C LYS A 22 12.22 46.91 -36.08
N LYS A 23 13.22 47.17 -35.24
CA LYS A 23 14.31 46.24 -34.99
C LYS A 23 13.67 44.88 -34.72
N GLU A 24 13.82 43.97 -35.67
CA GLU A 24 13.39 42.60 -35.48
C GLU A 24 14.23 42.07 -34.32
N TYR A 25 13.57 41.75 -33.21
CA TYR A 25 14.19 40.88 -32.23
C TYR A 25 14.34 39.55 -32.93
N SER A 26 15.54 39.30 -33.48
CA SER A 26 15.98 37.96 -33.81
C SER A 26 15.77 37.14 -32.53
N PHE A 27 14.81 36.22 -32.56
CA PHE A 27 14.75 35.17 -31.57
C PHE A 27 15.97 34.30 -31.86
N GLU A 28 17.11 34.66 -31.27
CA GLU A 28 18.22 33.75 -31.05
C GLU A 28 17.57 32.53 -30.40
N GLY A 29 17.45 31.44 -31.18
CA GLY A 29 16.75 30.24 -30.76
C GLY A 29 17.21 29.87 -29.35
N ALA A 30 16.26 29.51 -28.48
CA ALA A 30 16.56 29.13 -27.10
C ALA A 30 17.83 28.28 -27.06
N VAL A 31 18.93 28.87 -26.57
CA VAL A 31 20.16 28.13 -26.35
C VAL A 31 19.74 27.00 -25.42
N ILE A 32 19.79 25.76 -25.90
CA ILE A 32 19.73 24.57 -25.06
C ILE A 32 21.03 24.58 -24.27
N ASP A 33 21.04 25.40 -23.21
CA ASP A 33 22.16 25.51 -22.30
C ASP A 33 22.27 24.19 -21.54
N ASN A 34 23.14 23.33 -22.04
CA ASN A 34 23.52 22.09 -21.38
C ASN A 34 24.45 22.34 -20.18
N SER A 35 24.72 23.59 -19.80
CA SER A 35 25.55 23.86 -18.65
C SER A 35 24.89 23.41 -17.34
N PRO A 36 25.69 22.96 -16.35
CA PRO A 36 25.16 22.62 -15.05
C PRO A 36 24.53 23.85 -14.37
N ALA A 37 23.36 23.64 -13.78
CA ALA A 37 22.76 24.61 -12.87
C ALA A 37 23.60 24.73 -11.58
N ILE A 38 23.51 25.91 -10.95
CA ILE A 38 24.02 26.13 -9.59
C ILE A 38 22.81 26.37 -8.70
N TYR A 39 22.66 25.55 -7.67
CA TYR A 39 21.52 25.57 -6.76
C TYR A 39 21.89 24.96 -5.42
N ASN A 40 21.16 25.35 -4.37
CA ASN A 40 21.28 24.79 -3.03
C ASN A 40 19.92 24.31 -2.52
N PHE A 41 19.92 23.19 -1.81
CA PHE A 41 18.73 22.72 -1.08
C PHE A 41 18.46 23.62 0.12
N THR A 42 17.20 23.98 0.32
CA THR A 42 16.82 24.81 1.47
C THR A 42 17.02 24.01 2.76
N GLY A 43 17.90 24.50 3.65
CA GLY A 43 18.28 23.83 4.90
C GLY A 43 19.63 23.09 4.87
N SER A 44 20.33 23.05 3.73
CA SER A 44 21.68 22.50 3.64
C SER A 44 22.69 23.26 4.52
N PRO A 45 23.64 22.58 5.20
CA PRO A 45 23.87 21.13 5.23
C PRO A 45 23.09 20.36 6.32
N GLY A 46 22.16 21.02 7.02
CA GLY A 46 21.38 20.46 8.10
C GLY A 46 20.14 19.70 7.64
N LEU A 47 19.01 19.94 8.32
CA LEU A 47 17.72 19.35 7.97
C LEU A 47 17.08 20.11 6.80
N CYS A 48 16.54 19.38 5.84
CA CYS A 48 15.79 19.99 4.75
C CYS A 48 14.54 20.70 5.27
N THR A 49 14.34 21.94 4.82
CA THR A 49 13.11 22.69 5.08
C THR A 49 12.24 22.69 3.82
N ASN A 50 10.92 22.58 3.96
CA ASN A 50 9.99 22.48 2.82
C ASN A 50 10.23 21.25 1.92
N VAL A 51 10.53 20.12 2.54
CA VAL A 51 10.54 18.81 1.89
C VAL A 51 9.18 18.14 2.06
N PHE A 52 8.66 17.54 1.00
CA PHE A 52 7.42 16.77 1.02
C PHE A 52 7.66 15.35 0.51
N VAL A 53 7.41 14.36 1.36
CA VAL A 53 7.52 12.93 1.02
C VAL A 53 6.12 12.42 0.67
N ALA A 54 5.97 11.89 -0.55
CA ALA A 54 4.74 11.35 -1.09
C ALA A 54 4.83 9.82 -1.25
N GLY A 55 3.69 9.16 -1.06
CA GLY A 55 3.56 7.71 -1.19
C GLY A 55 3.69 6.95 0.14
N ILE A 56 3.29 5.67 0.11
CA ILE A 56 3.42 4.75 1.24
C ILE A 56 4.68 3.92 1.02
N PHE A 57 5.58 3.92 2.00
CA PHE A 57 6.81 3.14 1.98
C PHE A 57 6.63 1.96 2.92
N GLN A 58 6.84 0.76 2.41
CA GLN A 58 6.43 -0.47 3.06
C GLN A 58 7.54 -1.52 2.91
N ALA A 59 8.04 -2.07 4.02
CA ALA A 59 9.07 -3.11 3.97
C ALA A 59 8.62 -4.28 3.10
N GLY A 60 9.50 -4.73 2.21
CA GLY A 60 9.26 -5.80 1.23
C GLY A 60 8.52 -5.38 -0.05
N ILE A 61 8.02 -4.14 -0.16
CA ILE A 61 7.26 -3.68 -1.33
C ILE A 61 8.12 -2.78 -2.21
N SER A 62 8.26 -3.13 -3.49
CA SER A 62 8.98 -2.30 -4.46
C SER A 62 8.31 -0.94 -4.61
N LEU A 63 9.12 0.11 -4.61
CA LEU A 63 8.66 1.46 -4.85
C LEU A 63 8.21 1.64 -6.31
N ASN A 64 7.31 2.58 -6.53
CA ASN A 64 6.86 3.01 -7.85
C ASN A 64 6.86 4.54 -7.97
N ILE A 65 6.36 5.07 -9.08
CA ILE A 65 6.40 6.51 -9.38
C ILE A 65 5.62 7.40 -8.37
N THR A 66 4.72 6.83 -7.57
CA THR A 66 3.99 7.54 -6.51
C THR A 66 4.82 7.73 -5.23
N ASN A 67 5.91 6.96 -5.07
CA ASN A 67 6.88 7.15 -4.01
C ASN A 67 7.88 8.23 -4.45
N ALA A 68 7.66 9.47 -4.02
CA ALA A 68 8.46 10.60 -4.50
C ALA A 68 8.76 11.59 -3.38
N VAL A 69 9.82 12.37 -3.55
CA VAL A 69 10.19 13.44 -2.63
C VAL A 69 10.32 14.73 -3.40
N THR A 70 9.61 15.76 -2.94
CA THR A 70 9.67 17.10 -3.53
C THR A 70 10.49 18.03 -2.64
N PHE A 71 11.48 18.69 -3.23
CA PHE A 71 12.33 19.68 -2.58
C PHE A 71 12.07 21.08 -3.11
N SER A 72 12.25 22.06 -2.23
CA SER A 72 12.45 23.45 -2.61
C SER A 72 13.96 23.76 -2.65
N VAL A 73 14.45 24.23 -3.80
CA VAL A 73 15.85 24.61 -4.01
C VAL A 73 15.94 26.08 -4.42
N ASN A 74 17.03 26.75 -4.04
CA ASN A 74 17.32 28.12 -4.48
C ASN A 74 18.37 28.07 -5.61
N VAL A 75 17.95 28.46 -6.82
CA VAL A 75 18.75 28.41 -8.04
C VAL A 75 19.44 29.75 -8.27
N SER A 76 20.78 29.77 -8.26
CA SER A 76 21.59 30.95 -8.57
C SER A 76 22.02 31.01 -10.02
N LYS A 77 22.02 29.87 -10.73
CA LYS A 77 22.28 29.78 -12.17
C LYS A 77 21.36 28.75 -12.82
N ALA A 78 20.62 29.17 -13.86
CA ALA A 78 19.84 28.29 -14.72
C ALA A 78 20.74 27.22 -15.39
N GLY A 79 20.14 26.09 -15.78
CA GLY A 79 20.86 24.98 -16.37
C GLY A 79 20.27 23.62 -16.01
N LYS A 80 20.98 22.55 -16.36
CA LYS A 80 20.56 21.17 -16.08
C LYS A 80 20.91 20.75 -14.65
N TYR A 81 20.06 19.93 -14.06
CA TYR A 81 20.32 19.27 -12.79
C TYR A 81 20.09 17.76 -12.93
N ALA A 82 20.86 17.00 -12.17
CA ALA A 82 20.64 15.59 -11.90
C ALA A 82 20.97 15.37 -10.42
N VAL A 83 20.04 14.80 -9.69
CA VAL A 83 20.13 14.58 -8.24
C VAL A 83 19.87 13.12 -7.96
N THR A 84 20.70 12.55 -7.11
CA THR A 84 20.49 11.25 -6.47
C THR A 84 20.67 11.40 -4.96
N THR A 85 20.06 10.52 -4.18
CA THR A 85 20.32 10.44 -2.74
C THR A 85 21.27 9.30 -2.40
N SER A 86 21.79 9.30 -1.17
CA SER A 86 22.35 8.09 -0.56
C SER A 86 21.35 6.93 -0.61
N LEU A 87 21.87 5.70 -0.67
CA LEU A 87 21.09 4.48 -0.48
C LEU A 87 20.88 4.28 1.02
N ALA A 88 19.63 4.12 1.46
CA ALA A 88 19.30 3.74 2.83
C ALA A 88 18.14 2.76 2.81
N ASP A 89 18.26 1.68 3.58
CA ASP A 89 17.28 0.58 3.62
C ASP A 89 16.88 0.04 2.23
N GLY A 90 17.82 -0.03 1.27
CA GLY A 90 17.51 -0.50 -0.09
C GLY A 90 16.73 0.49 -0.96
N ILE A 91 16.44 1.70 -0.47
CA ILE A 91 15.77 2.79 -1.20
C ILE A 91 16.81 3.81 -1.68
N SER A 92 16.59 4.38 -2.88
CA SER A 92 17.22 5.64 -3.30
C SER A 92 16.26 6.51 -4.10
N PHE A 93 16.43 7.82 -4.04
CA PHE A 93 15.63 8.78 -4.82
C PHE A 93 16.50 9.43 -5.90
N SER A 94 15.93 9.63 -7.09
CA SER A 94 16.62 10.30 -8.18
C SER A 94 15.69 11.15 -9.04
N GLY A 95 16.23 12.19 -9.67
CA GLY A 95 15.50 13.07 -10.56
C GLY A 95 16.44 13.93 -11.38
N ALA A 96 16.03 14.27 -12.60
CA ALA A 96 16.81 15.11 -13.49
C ALA A 96 15.88 16.04 -14.27
N GLY A 97 16.41 17.21 -14.64
CA GLY A 97 15.65 18.23 -15.35
C GLY A 97 16.50 19.45 -15.64
N SER A 98 15.83 20.59 -15.80
CA SER A 98 16.48 21.88 -16.05
C SER A 98 15.73 23.02 -15.39
N PHE A 99 16.45 23.97 -14.82
CA PHE A 99 15.89 25.24 -14.37
C PHE A 99 16.00 26.26 -15.49
N SER A 100 14.87 26.85 -15.88
CA SER A 100 14.82 27.95 -16.86
C SER A 100 14.93 29.34 -16.22
N LYS A 101 14.87 29.41 -14.88
CA LYS A 101 14.90 30.66 -14.10
C LYS A 101 15.67 30.46 -12.79
N THR A 102 16.25 31.54 -12.30
CA THR A 102 16.82 31.62 -10.95
C THR A 102 15.72 31.78 -9.89
N GLY A 103 16.10 31.70 -8.61
CA GLY A 103 15.20 31.80 -7.46
C GLY A 103 14.70 30.44 -6.97
N VAL A 104 13.63 30.46 -6.16
CA VAL A 104 13.07 29.24 -5.56
C VAL A 104 12.38 28.40 -6.63
N GLN A 105 12.81 27.15 -6.78
CA GLN A 105 12.26 26.17 -7.72
C GLN A 105 11.99 24.85 -7.00
N MET A 106 11.08 24.05 -7.56
CA MET A 106 10.75 22.72 -7.03
C MET A 106 11.48 21.64 -7.82
N VAL A 107 11.99 20.63 -7.11
CA VAL A 107 12.61 19.43 -7.70
C VAL A 107 11.88 18.21 -7.16
N ILE A 108 11.48 17.31 -8.05
CA ILE A 108 10.84 16.04 -7.67
C ILE A 108 11.86 14.92 -7.93
N LEU A 109 12.11 14.11 -6.91
CA LEU A 109 12.90 12.89 -7.01
C LEU A 109 11.98 11.67 -6.85
N THR A 110 12.04 10.74 -7.79
CA THR A 110 11.29 9.49 -7.73
C THR A 110 12.10 8.44 -6.96
N GLY A 111 11.43 7.74 -6.06
CA GLY A 111 11.98 6.64 -5.28
C GLY A 111 12.10 5.36 -6.09
N SER A 112 13.14 4.59 -5.80
CA SER A 112 13.39 3.28 -6.39
C SER A 112 13.95 2.34 -5.33
N GLY A 113 13.77 1.03 -5.54
CA GLY A 113 14.24 -0.02 -4.64
C GLY A 113 13.13 -0.70 -3.86
N VAL A 114 13.53 -1.56 -2.93
CA VAL A 114 12.64 -2.33 -2.05
C VAL A 114 13.11 -2.08 -0.61
N PRO A 115 12.32 -1.42 0.24
CA PRO A 115 12.66 -1.22 1.64
C PRO A 115 12.83 -2.56 2.35
N ALA A 116 13.88 -2.75 3.14
CA ALA A 116 14.17 -4.05 3.75
C ALA A 116 13.48 -4.19 5.12
N VAL A 117 13.52 -3.15 5.96
CA VAL A 117 12.95 -3.19 7.31
C VAL A 117 12.17 -1.92 7.63
N SER A 118 11.21 -2.00 8.54
CA SER A 118 10.51 -0.80 9.01
C SER A 118 11.38 0.09 9.88
N GLY A 119 11.12 1.39 9.83
CA GLY A 119 11.87 2.37 10.59
C GLY A 119 11.81 3.75 9.95
N SER A 120 12.52 4.71 10.56
CA SER A 120 12.74 6.03 9.98
C SER A 120 14.16 6.10 9.45
N PHE A 121 14.30 6.31 8.14
CA PHE A 121 15.60 6.34 7.47
C PHE A 121 15.88 7.73 6.92
N ASN A 122 17.09 8.23 7.17
CA ASN A 122 17.52 9.52 6.69
C ASN A 122 18.20 9.39 5.33
N PHE A 123 17.79 10.25 4.41
CA PHE A 123 18.35 10.36 3.07
C PHE A 123 18.99 11.73 2.90
N THR A 124 20.04 11.82 2.09
CA THR A 124 20.70 13.08 1.78
C THR A 124 20.98 13.14 0.27
N PRO A 125 20.57 14.21 -0.44
CA PRO A 125 21.01 14.45 -1.81
C PRO A 125 22.54 14.49 -1.89
N THR A 126 23.12 13.83 -2.89
CA THR A 126 24.58 13.68 -3.02
C THR A 126 25.32 14.97 -3.35
N VAL A 127 24.60 16.01 -3.81
CA VAL A 127 25.14 17.33 -4.15
C VAL A 127 24.48 18.39 -3.29
N ASN A 128 25.26 19.11 -2.48
CA ASN A 128 24.81 20.20 -1.59
C ASN A 128 23.57 19.82 -0.75
N GLY A 129 23.52 18.57 -0.29
CA GLY A 129 22.34 17.99 0.32
C GLY A 129 22.03 18.54 1.71
N CYS A 130 20.80 18.26 2.13
CA CYS A 130 20.32 18.33 3.51
C CYS A 130 19.69 16.97 3.84
N SER A 131 19.57 16.64 5.12
CA SER A 131 18.97 15.38 5.56
C SER A 131 17.45 15.48 5.65
N PHE A 132 16.73 14.43 5.24
CA PHE A 132 15.29 14.29 5.42
C PHE A 132 14.90 12.83 5.75
N PRO A 133 13.92 12.62 6.64
CA PRO A 133 13.47 11.28 6.98
C PRO A 133 12.41 10.75 6.00
N VAL A 134 12.43 9.44 5.76
CA VAL A 134 11.33 8.67 5.16
C VAL A 134 10.95 7.57 6.15
N ASN A 135 9.66 7.48 6.47
CA ASN A 135 9.13 6.47 7.37
C ASN A 135 8.67 5.26 6.56
N VAL A 136 9.28 4.11 6.83
CA VAL A 136 8.94 2.80 6.24
C VAL A 136 8.08 2.02 7.23
N LEU A 137 6.89 1.64 6.79
CA LEU A 137 5.96 0.81 7.56
C LEU A 137 6.45 -0.65 7.63
N ALA A 138 6.05 -1.36 8.69
CA ALA A 138 6.31 -2.79 8.88
C ALA A 138 5.59 -3.62 7.84
N ALA A 139 6.30 -4.53 7.19
CA ALA A 139 5.76 -5.40 6.14
C ALA A 139 4.37 -5.90 6.56
N THR A 140 3.35 -5.65 5.75
CA THR A 140 2.13 -6.45 5.82
C THR A 140 2.58 -7.86 5.51
N SER A 141 2.44 -8.80 6.44
CA SER A 141 3.02 -10.15 6.39
C SER A 141 2.70 -10.89 5.10
N ALA A 142 3.47 -10.64 4.05
CA ALA A 142 3.29 -11.21 2.73
C ALA A 142 4.22 -12.40 2.54
N ASP A 143 5.35 -12.49 3.23
CA ASP A 143 6.15 -13.72 3.25
C ASP A 143 5.96 -14.45 4.58
N SER A 144 4.98 -15.35 4.60
CA SER A 144 4.77 -16.24 5.73
C SER A 144 4.35 -17.61 5.18
N PRO A 145 5.29 -18.42 4.68
CA PRO A 145 4.96 -19.76 4.18
C PRO A 145 4.31 -20.66 5.25
N ASP A 146 4.44 -20.26 6.52
CA ASP A 146 3.75 -20.86 7.66
C ASP A 146 2.27 -20.47 7.78
N ILE A 147 1.77 -19.50 7.00
CA ILE A 147 0.38 -19.03 6.99
C ILE A 147 -0.32 -19.62 5.77
N TYR A 148 -1.26 -20.50 6.02
CA TYR A 148 -1.94 -21.24 4.98
C TYR A 148 -3.25 -21.83 5.49
N TYR A 149 -4.11 -22.21 4.55
CA TYR A 149 -5.11 -23.22 4.81
C TYR A 149 -4.94 -24.39 3.84
N GLU A 150 -5.29 -25.58 4.30
CA GLU A 150 -5.27 -26.82 3.54
C GLU A 150 -6.48 -27.66 3.94
N ALA A 151 -7.20 -28.23 2.98
CA ALA A 151 -8.39 -29.04 3.25
C ALA A 151 -8.72 -29.97 2.08
N THR A 152 -9.41 -31.08 2.37
CA THR A 152 -10.05 -31.93 1.37
C THR A 152 -11.56 -31.72 1.42
N ILE A 153 -12.14 -31.11 0.38
CA ILE A 153 -13.56 -30.78 0.30
C ILE A 153 -14.19 -31.62 -0.82
N ASP A 154 -15.14 -32.48 -0.47
CA ASP A 154 -15.76 -33.48 -1.38
C ASP A 154 -14.73 -34.30 -2.18
N GLY A 155 -13.60 -34.65 -1.53
CA GLY A 155 -12.50 -35.41 -2.15
C GLY A 155 -11.51 -34.57 -2.95
N ILE A 156 -11.75 -33.26 -3.14
CA ILE A 156 -10.81 -32.35 -3.82
C ILE A 156 -9.90 -31.69 -2.80
N HIS A 157 -8.59 -31.74 -3.03
CA HIS A 157 -7.60 -31.07 -2.19
C HIS A 157 -7.45 -29.60 -2.57
N TYR A 158 -7.54 -28.73 -1.57
CA TYR A 158 -7.34 -27.29 -1.67
C TYR A 158 -6.22 -26.88 -0.73
N LYS A 159 -5.32 -26.04 -1.22
CA LYS A 159 -4.27 -25.41 -0.42
C LYS A 159 -4.02 -24.00 -0.90
N GLN A 160 -4.03 -23.05 0.03
CA GLN A 160 -3.53 -21.69 -0.22
C GLN A 160 -2.55 -21.31 0.87
N THR A 161 -1.38 -20.85 0.46
CA THR A 161 -0.34 -20.31 1.34
C THR A 161 -0.22 -18.81 1.08
N VAL A 162 0.09 -18.01 2.09
CA VAL A 162 0.38 -16.58 1.90
C VAL A 162 1.87 -16.43 1.57
N THR A 163 2.16 -15.96 0.36
CA THR A 163 3.53 -15.70 -0.11
C THR A 163 3.61 -14.32 -0.73
N ALA A 164 4.81 -13.76 -0.82
CA ALA A 164 4.98 -12.38 -1.26
C ALA A 164 4.41 -12.10 -2.67
N ASN A 165 4.25 -13.15 -3.48
CA ASN A 165 4.02 -13.02 -4.92
C ASN A 165 2.79 -13.77 -5.45
N ASN A 166 1.97 -14.40 -4.61
CA ASN A 166 0.83 -15.20 -5.08
C ASN A 166 -0.53 -14.51 -4.96
N GLY A 167 -0.56 -13.23 -4.56
CA GLY A 167 -1.78 -12.43 -4.51
C GLY A 167 -2.76 -12.89 -3.43
N TYR A 168 -2.28 -13.56 -2.39
CA TYR A 168 -3.04 -13.88 -1.19
C TYR A 168 -2.53 -13.06 -0.02
N GLU A 169 -3.45 -12.70 0.88
CA GLU A 169 -3.18 -11.99 2.11
C GLU A 169 -3.80 -12.72 3.29
N SER A 170 -3.23 -12.51 4.48
CA SER A 170 -3.86 -12.88 5.74
C SER A 170 -4.41 -11.63 6.42
N GLY A 171 -5.66 -11.71 6.83
CA GLY A 171 -6.31 -10.65 7.60
C GLY A 171 -6.68 -11.13 9.00
N SER A 172 -6.82 -10.16 9.90
CA SER A 172 -7.40 -10.30 11.22
C SER A 172 -8.56 -9.31 11.35
N THR A 173 -9.63 -9.72 12.04
CA THR A 173 -10.80 -8.87 12.27
C THR A 173 -11.29 -8.98 13.70
N VAL A 174 -11.95 -7.93 14.18
CA VAL A 174 -12.72 -7.96 15.42
C VAL A 174 -14.07 -7.31 15.11
N ALA A 175 -15.14 -8.08 15.18
CA ALA A 175 -16.50 -7.56 15.13
C ALA A 175 -17.06 -7.40 16.56
N GLY A 176 -18.08 -6.57 16.74
CA GLY A 176 -18.62 -6.25 18.07
C GLY A 176 -17.85 -5.11 18.76
N PHE A 177 -18.20 -4.83 20.01
CA PHE A 177 -17.58 -3.77 20.82
C PHE A 177 -16.89 -4.37 22.04
N ASP A 178 -17.60 -4.51 23.16
CA ASP A 178 -17.03 -5.14 24.36
C ASP A 178 -17.25 -6.66 24.41
N ASP A 179 -18.33 -7.13 23.79
CA ASP A 179 -18.44 -8.51 23.31
C ASP A 179 -17.87 -8.57 21.91
N ALA A 180 -16.60 -8.97 21.82
CA ALA A 180 -15.84 -9.01 20.59
C ALA A 180 -15.92 -10.39 19.93
N ILE A 181 -15.84 -10.43 18.61
CA ILE A 181 -15.84 -11.64 17.79
C ILE A 181 -14.56 -11.61 16.93
N PRO A 182 -13.44 -12.16 17.44
CA PRO A 182 -12.19 -12.22 16.71
C PRO A 182 -12.27 -13.15 15.51
N GLY A 183 -11.77 -12.70 14.37
CA GLY A 183 -11.71 -13.42 13.12
C GLY A 183 -10.32 -13.42 12.49
N SER A 184 -10.08 -14.41 11.64
CA SER A 184 -8.90 -14.53 10.80
C SER A 184 -9.32 -15.02 9.42
N ASN A 185 -8.72 -14.50 8.36
CA ASN A 185 -8.98 -14.92 6.99
C ASN A 185 -7.69 -15.05 6.18
N ILE A 186 -7.74 -15.94 5.19
CA ILE A 186 -6.79 -16.01 4.08
C ILE A 186 -7.60 -15.85 2.80
N SER A 187 -7.35 -14.77 2.08
CA SER A 187 -8.13 -14.36 0.91
C SER A 187 -7.24 -13.78 -0.18
N PRO A 188 -7.72 -13.74 -1.44
CA PRO A 188 -7.06 -12.95 -2.48
C PRO A 188 -7.00 -11.48 -2.11
N SER A 189 -5.86 -10.84 -2.40
CA SER A 189 -5.62 -9.40 -2.13
C SER A 189 -6.40 -8.46 -3.06
N VAL A 190 -7.00 -8.99 -4.12
CA VAL A 190 -7.85 -8.25 -5.05
C VAL A 190 -9.29 -8.70 -4.87
N GLN A 191 -10.19 -7.73 -4.70
CA GLN A 191 -11.63 -7.93 -4.60
C GLN A 191 -12.36 -7.29 -5.79
N PRO A 192 -13.43 -7.91 -6.32
CA PRO A 192 -14.00 -9.21 -5.91
C PRO A 192 -13.09 -10.38 -6.30
N ILE A 193 -13.20 -11.48 -5.54
CA ILE A 193 -12.47 -12.74 -5.76
C ILE A 193 -12.60 -13.16 -7.24
N ALA A 194 -11.46 -13.36 -7.91
CA ALA A 194 -11.46 -13.78 -9.31
C ALA A 194 -11.92 -15.24 -9.44
N PRO A 195 -12.47 -15.65 -10.61
CA PRO A 195 -12.84 -17.04 -10.83
C PRO A 195 -11.67 -18.00 -10.55
N ASN A 196 -11.98 -19.16 -9.97
CA ASN A 196 -11.05 -20.19 -9.54
C ASN A 196 -10.15 -19.84 -8.34
N GLN A 197 -10.34 -18.68 -7.70
CA GLN A 197 -9.72 -18.39 -6.41
C GLN A 197 -10.64 -18.83 -5.26
N THR A 198 -10.03 -19.21 -4.14
CA THR A 198 -10.74 -19.72 -2.97
C THR A 198 -10.28 -18.96 -1.73
N GLN A 199 -11.16 -18.72 -0.76
CA GLN A 199 -10.75 -18.11 0.51
C GLN A 199 -11.31 -18.89 1.69
N MET A 200 -10.68 -18.75 2.86
CA MET A 200 -11.14 -19.36 4.10
C MET A 200 -11.05 -18.35 5.24
N ALA A 201 -12.10 -18.29 6.06
CA ALA A 201 -12.18 -17.48 7.26
C ALA A 201 -12.58 -18.34 8.46
N ILE A 202 -11.91 -18.13 9.58
CA ILE A 202 -12.22 -18.73 10.88
C ILE A 202 -12.56 -17.62 11.86
N ILE A 203 -13.62 -17.84 12.62
CA ILE A 203 -14.08 -16.92 13.65
C ILE A 203 -14.14 -17.66 14.97
N LYS A 204 -13.54 -17.08 16.00
CA LYS A 204 -13.49 -17.65 17.33
C LYS A 204 -14.50 -16.92 18.23
N GLY A 205 -15.73 -17.40 18.21
CA GLY A 205 -16.82 -17.12 19.16
C GLY A 205 -16.89 -15.70 19.74
N VAL A 206 -17.43 -15.58 20.95
CA VAL A 206 -17.50 -14.31 21.69
C VAL A 206 -16.37 -14.25 22.72
N LEU A 207 -15.66 -13.13 22.72
CA LEU A 207 -14.68 -12.73 23.72
C LEU A 207 -15.24 -11.58 24.54
N HIS A 208 -15.63 -11.87 25.77
CA HIS A 208 -16.28 -10.93 26.67
C HIS A 208 -15.29 -9.91 27.28
N ASN A 209 -15.80 -8.72 27.57
CA ASN A 209 -15.07 -7.62 28.22
C ASN A 209 -13.80 -7.18 27.46
N TYR A 210 -13.82 -7.30 26.13
CA TYR A 210 -12.70 -7.11 25.22
C TYR A 210 -11.93 -5.79 25.42
N LEU A 211 -12.62 -4.71 25.79
CA LEU A 211 -11.98 -3.40 26.00
C LEU A 211 -11.08 -3.38 27.23
N SER A 212 -11.30 -4.30 28.17
CA SER A 212 -10.58 -4.37 29.45
C SER A 212 -9.54 -5.49 29.54
N ILE A 213 -9.57 -6.46 28.62
CA ILE A 213 -8.68 -7.63 28.69
C ILE A 213 -7.23 -7.28 28.33
N THR A 214 -6.30 -8.04 28.92
CA THR A 214 -4.87 -7.96 28.62
C THR A 214 -4.52 -8.75 27.35
N ASN A 215 -3.32 -8.53 26.82
CA ASN A 215 -2.77 -9.35 25.73
C ASN A 215 -2.68 -10.84 26.13
N SER A 216 -2.29 -11.14 27.38
CA SER A 216 -2.27 -12.53 27.88
C SER A 216 -3.66 -13.13 27.84
N THR A 217 -4.66 -12.42 28.36
CA THR A 217 -6.07 -12.88 28.36
C THR A 217 -6.60 -13.08 26.94
N PHE A 218 -6.23 -12.20 26.01
CA PHE A 218 -6.57 -12.39 24.59
C PHE A 218 -5.93 -13.66 24.03
N LYS A 219 -4.67 -13.97 24.36
CA LYS A 219 -4.02 -15.22 23.94
C LYS A 219 -4.64 -16.46 24.58
N ASP A 220 -4.99 -16.39 25.86
CA ASP A 220 -5.63 -17.49 26.60
C ASP A 220 -6.99 -17.88 26.00
N PHE A 221 -7.68 -16.95 25.34
CA PHE A 221 -8.91 -17.23 24.58
C PHE A 221 -8.70 -18.21 23.40
N PHE A 222 -7.44 -18.39 22.97
CA PHE A 222 -7.00 -19.33 21.94
C PHE A 222 -6.11 -20.43 22.52
N THR A 223 -6.34 -20.83 23.78
CA THR A 223 -5.64 -21.96 24.40
C THR A 223 -5.79 -23.22 23.54
N PRO A 224 -4.73 -24.04 23.34
CA PRO A 224 -4.85 -25.31 22.66
C PRO A 224 -5.92 -26.21 23.28
N GLY A 225 -6.77 -26.81 22.45
CA GLY A 225 -7.92 -27.58 22.91
C GLY A 225 -9.02 -27.70 21.87
N ASP A 226 -10.06 -28.44 22.22
CA ASP A 226 -11.23 -28.67 21.38
C ASP A 226 -12.28 -27.59 21.61
N TYR A 227 -12.88 -27.12 20.52
CA TYR A 227 -13.91 -26.09 20.56
C TYR A 227 -15.13 -26.51 19.74
N PRO A 228 -16.35 -26.22 20.23
CA PRO A 228 -17.56 -26.60 19.52
C PRO A 228 -17.75 -25.73 18.27
N TRP A 229 -18.32 -26.33 17.23
CA TRP A 229 -18.87 -25.57 16.12
C TRP A 229 -20.15 -24.86 16.55
N VAL A 230 -20.22 -23.57 16.28
CA VAL A 230 -21.38 -22.73 16.61
C VAL A 230 -21.73 -21.81 15.46
N ILE A 231 -22.93 -21.23 15.54
CA ILE A 231 -23.31 -20.07 14.73
C ILE A 231 -22.66 -18.80 15.34
N PHE A 232 -22.60 -17.73 14.56
CA PHE A 232 -22.03 -16.46 14.99
C PHE A 232 -22.62 -15.95 16.31
N GLY A 233 -21.78 -15.35 17.14
CA GLY A 233 -22.21 -14.72 18.40
C GLY A 233 -22.37 -15.70 19.56
N HIS A 234 -21.90 -16.94 19.44
CA HIS A 234 -21.87 -17.92 20.52
C HIS A 234 -20.44 -18.33 20.89
N GLU A 235 -20.26 -18.92 22.07
CA GLU A 235 -18.98 -19.47 22.51
C GLU A 235 -18.63 -20.73 21.70
N GLY A 236 -17.64 -20.61 20.82
CA GLY A 236 -17.21 -21.71 19.96
C GLY A 236 -16.45 -21.20 18.74
N VAL A 237 -16.58 -21.89 17.62
CA VAL A 237 -15.91 -21.56 16.36
C VAL A 237 -16.89 -21.63 15.19
N SER A 238 -16.69 -20.75 14.22
CA SER A 238 -17.39 -20.76 12.95
C SER A 238 -16.37 -20.69 11.80
N LEU A 239 -16.67 -21.35 10.69
CA LEU A 239 -15.81 -21.32 9.50
C LEU A 239 -16.64 -20.99 8.26
N ALA A 240 -16.05 -20.19 7.39
CA ALA A 240 -16.56 -19.93 6.05
C ALA A 240 -15.46 -20.21 5.01
N TRP A 241 -15.86 -20.78 3.89
CA TRP A 241 -15.02 -21.03 2.72
C TRP A 241 -15.75 -20.58 1.46
N THR A 242 -15.10 -19.82 0.61
CA THR A 242 -15.64 -19.48 -0.71
C THR A 242 -14.95 -20.33 -1.77
N ASP A 243 -15.74 -20.99 -2.61
CA ASP A 243 -15.22 -21.84 -3.69
C ASP A 243 -14.80 -21.04 -4.93
N GLY A 244 -14.22 -21.73 -5.91
CA GLY A 244 -13.76 -21.13 -7.16
C GLY A 244 -14.86 -20.52 -8.04
N ASN A 245 -16.13 -20.81 -7.75
CA ASN A 245 -17.30 -20.22 -8.41
C ASN A 245 -17.84 -19.01 -7.64
N GLY A 246 -17.21 -18.63 -6.53
CA GLY A 246 -17.66 -17.54 -5.67
C GLY A 246 -18.79 -17.92 -4.71
N ILE A 247 -19.13 -19.21 -4.59
CA ILE A 247 -20.19 -19.66 -3.66
C ILE A 247 -19.59 -19.71 -2.25
N ASN A 248 -20.29 -19.09 -1.30
CA ASN A 248 -19.93 -19.16 0.12
C ASN A 248 -20.55 -20.40 0.78
N TRP A 249 -19.69 -21.16 1.43
CA TRP A 249 -20.02 -22.36 2.19
C TRP A 249 -19.59 -22.17 3.63
N SER A 250 -20.42 -22.53 4.60
CA SER A 250 -20.11 -22.27 6.00
C SER A 250 -20.65 -23.30 6.97
N THR A 251 -20.09 -23.31 8.18
CA THR A 251 -20.58 -24.20 9.25
C THR A 251 -21.89 -23.71 9.87
N TYR A 252 -22.28 -22.47 9.61
CA TYR A 252 -23.40 -21.77 10.25
C TYR A 252 -24.63 -21.57 9.35
N ASN A 253 -24.49 -21.76 8.03
CA ASN A 253 -25.64 -21.74 7.13
C ASN A 253 -26.56 -22.92 7.46
N ILE A 254 -27.87 -22.70 7.41
CA ILE A 254 -28.89 -23.68 7.77
C ILE A 254 -28.78 -24.88 6.80
N PRO A 255 -28.79 -26.14 7.28
CA PRO A 255 -29.16 -26.59 8.64
C PRO A 255 -28.09 -26.46 9.72
N GLY A 256 -26.82 -26.20 9.39
CA GLY A 256 -25.76 -25.96 10.38
C GLY A 256 -25.38 -27.18 11.22
N THR A 257 -25.83 -28.38 10.85
CA THR A 257 -25.59 -29.60 11.63
C THR A 257 -24.13 -30.07 11.51
N GLN A 258 -23.45 -30.25 12.64
CA GLN A 258 -22.02 -30.60 12.69
C GLN A 258 -21.77 -31.97 13.34
N THR A 259 -22.59 -32.98 13.00
CA THR A 259 -22.40 -34.36 13.45
C THR A 259 -21.08 -34.92 12.94
N GLU A 260 -20.30 -35.55 13.84
CA GLU A 260 -18.96 -36.11 13.59
C GLU A 260 -17.88 -35.08 13.21
N SER A 261 -18.21 -33.80 13.25
CA SER A 261 -17.26 -32.70 13.02
C SER A 261 -16.40 -32.43 14.26
N ASN A 262 -15.17 -31.94 14.06
CA ASN A 262 -14.31 -31.46 15.15
C ASN A 262 -13.55 -30.18 14.77
N PHE A 263 -13.17 -29.42 15.79
CA PHE A 263 -12.25 -28.30 15.67
C PHE A 263 -11.32 -28.28 16.88
N THR A 264 -10.02 -28.30 16.61
CA THR A 264 -8.97 -28.30 17.64
C THR A 264 -7.97 -27.19 17.35
N ILE A 265 -7.76 -26.29 18.30
CA ILE A 265 -6.60 -25.41 18.29
C ILE A 265 -5.39 -26.22 18.75
N ILE A 266 -4.35 -26.26 17.92
CA ILE A 266 -3.10 -26.99 18.17
C ILE A 266 -2.06 -26.10 18.86
N SER A 267 -1.93 -24.84 18.43
CA SER A 267 -1.03 -23.87 19.04
C SER A 267 -1.52 -22.44 18.86
N SER A 268 -1.14 -21.58 19.80
CA SER A 268 -1.27 -20.13 19.75
C SER A 268 0.04 -19.48 20.21
N GLU A 269 0.68 -18.76 19.30
CA GLU A 269 2.00 -18.16 19.48
C GLU A 269 1.92 -16.64 19.28
N ASP A 270 2.72 -15.87 20.01
CA ASP A 270 2.79 -14.42 19.75
C ASP A 270 3.37 -14.15 18.36
N ALA A 271 2.82 -13.14 17.67
CA ALA A 271 3.26 -12.72 16.35
C ALA A 271 3.80 -11.26 16.38
N PRO A 272 4.99 -11.03 16.96
CA PRO A 272 5.51 -9.67 17.21
C PRO A 272 5.94 -8.91 15.94
N ALA A 273 5.97 -9.58 14.79
CA ALA A 273 6.31 -8.97 13.50
C ALA A 273 5.18 -8.11 12.90
N LEU A 274 4.00 -8.11 13.52
CA LEU A 274 2.81 -7.36 13.08
C LEU A 274 2.60 -6.10 13.93
N THR A 275 2.03 -5.06 13.32
CA THR A 275 1.59 -3.86 14.04
C THR A 275 0.44 -4.22 14.98
N GLY A 276 0.51 -3.79 16.24
CA GLY A 276 -0.49 -4.15 17.25
C GLY A 276 -0.28 -5.56 17.82
N TYR A 277 -1.08 -5.97 18.80
CA TYR A 277 -0.93 -7.29 19.41
C TYR A 277 -1.63 -8.35 18.56
N HIS A 278 -0.85 -9.31 18.06
CA HIS A 278 -1.35 -10.42 17.26
C HIS A 278 -0.82 -11.74 17.79
N ILE A 279 -1.60 -12.80 17.57
CA ILE A 279 -1.18 -14.18 17.76
C ILE A 279 -1.33 -14.94 16.44
N LYS A 280 -0.46 -15.91 16.22
CA LYS A 280 -0.56 -16.92 15.16
C LYS A 280 -1.22 -18.16 15.75
N VAL A 281 -2.32 -18.58 15.16
CA VAL A 281 -3.09 -19.75 15.60
C VAL A 281 -3.00 -20.85 14.56
N LYS A 282 -2.66 -22.06 14.99
CA LYS A 282 -2.74 -23.28 14.18
C LYS A 282 -3.90 -24.13 14.66
N ALA A 283 -4.80 -24.49 13.75
CA ALA A 283 -5.95 -25.35 14.04
C ALA A 283 -6.02 -26.54 13.06
N LYS A 284 -6.66 -27.62 13.53
CA LYS A 284 -7.06 -28.77 12.71
C LYS A 284 -8.56 -29.00 12.86
N PHE A 285 -9.20 -29.42 11.78
CA PHE A 285 -10.65 -29.58 11.78
C PHE A 285 -11.17 -30.49 10.68
N ASN A 286 -12.38 -30.98 10.90
CA ASN A 286 -13.27 -31.52 9.87
C ASN A 286 -14.69 -31.02 10.14
N CYS A 287 -15.46 -30.75 9.10
CA CYS A 287 -16.79 -30.18 9.24
C CYS A 287 -17.67 -30.38 8.01
N LYS A 288 -18.96 -30.06 8.17
CA LYS A 288 -19.91 -29.88 7.07
C LYS A 288 -20.01 -28.40 6.73
N LEU A 289 -19.95 -28.07 5.45
CA LEU A 289 -20.11 -26.69 4.97
C LEU A 289 -21.39 -26.59 4.15
N TYR A 290 -22.24 -25.64 4.51
CA TYR A 290 -23.55 -25.42 3.92
C TYR A 290 -23.56 -24.13 3.11
N ASP A 291 -24.15 -24.13 1.93
CA ASP A 291 -24.47 -22.90 1.20
C ASP A 291 -25.81 -22.30 1.69
N VAL A 292 -26.18 -21.15 1.14
CA VAL A 292 -27.46 -20.48 1.47
C VAL A 292 -28.71 -21.26 1.05
N ASN A 293 -28.56 -22.26 0.18
CA ASN A 293 -29.64 -23.11 -0.31
C ASN A 293 -29.76 -24.42 0.49
N GLY A 294 -28.88 -24.64 1.49
CA GLY A 294 -28.82 -25.85 2.28
C GLY A 294 -28.10 -27.02 1.61
N ASN A 295 -27.43 -26.79 0.47
CA ASN A 295 -26.52 -27.79 -0.10
C ASN A 295 -25.34 -27.98 0.84
N VAL A 296 -24.78 -29.19 0.88
CA VAL A 296 -23.71 -29.54 1.82
C VAL A 296 -22.46 -30.07 1.12
N LYS A 297 -21.30 -29.66 1.63
CA LYS A 297 -19.98 -30.22 1.32
C LYS A 297 -19.36 -30.81 2.57
N THR A 298 -18.56 -31.86 2.39
CA THR A 298 -17.78 -32.46 3.48
C THR A 298 -16.35 -31.98 3.41
N LEU A 299 -15.90 -31.29 4.45
CA LEU A 299 -14.51 -30.88 4.64
C LEU A 299 -13.81 -31.85 5.60
N SER A 300 -12.72 -32.44 5.15
CA SER A 300 -11.83 -33.31 5.92
C SER A 300 -10.39 -32.84 5.83
N ASN A 301 -9.52 -33.34 6.72
CA ASN A 301 -8.09 -33.00 6.76
C ASN A 301 -7.81 -31.48 6.81
N GLY A 302 -8.71 -30.70 7.41
CA GLY A 302 -8.59 -29.27 7.52
C GLY A 302 -7.42 -28.87 8.41
N VAL A 303 -6.60 -27.96 7.90
CA VAL A 303 -5.55 -27.26 8.65
C VAL A 303 -5.65 -25.78 8.32
N TYR A 304 -5.58 -24.94 9.33
CA TYR A 304 -5.51 -23.49 9.16
C TYR A 304 -4.42 -22.93 10.05
N VAL A 305 -3.59 -22.07 9.50
CA VAL A 305 -2.60 -21.26 10.23
C VAL A 305 -2.79 -19.82 9.81
N GLY A 306 -3.19 -18.95 10.75
CA GLY A 306 -3.48 -17.55 10.45
C GLY A 306 -3.39 -16.65 11.68
N TYR A 307 -3.49 -15.34 11.46
CA TYR A 307 -3.33 -14.34 12.50
C TYR A 307 -4.67 -13.88 13.08
N PHE A 308 -4.73 -13.78 14.40
CA PHE A 308 -5.81 -13.11 15.14
C PHE A 308 -5.23 -11.89 15.86
N GLY A 309 -5.88 -10.75 15.71
CA GLY A 309 -5.42 -9.47 16.26
C GLY A 309 -6.30 -9.01 17.41
N LYS A 310 -5.67 -8.43 18.44
CA LYS A 310 -6.32 -7.53 19.40
C LYS A 310 -6.19 -6.11 18.85
N ILE A 311 -7.19 -5.74 18.05
CA ILE A 311 -7.29 -4.49 17.28
C ILE A 311 -7.98 -3.39 18.09
#